data_AF-A0A0F9HGX5-F1
#
_entry.id   AF-A0A0F9HGX5-F1
#
_cell.length_a   1.000
_cell.length_b   1.000
_cell.length_c   1.000
_cell.angle_alpha   90.00
_cell.angle_beta   90.00
_cell.angle_gamma   90.00
#
_symmetry.space_group_name_H-M   'P 1'
#
loop_
_entity.id
_entity.type
_entity.pdbx_description
1 polymer ?
#
loop_
_entity_poly.entity_id
_entity_poly.type
_entity_poly.pdbx_seq_one_letter_code
_entity_poly.pdbx_strand_id
1 'polypeptide(L)' 'MMADCSFIPVCDFYHDRLKGMPVTAEFMKMEYCYRQPDSCAIYIVRKDGAKAMPGNLMPYEANRLGDSD' A
#
# COMPACT_ATOMS: atom_id res chain seq x y z
N MET A 1 11.89 14.86 2.90
CA MET A 1 12.26 13.93 1.82
C MET A 1 10.98 13.23 1.41
N MET A 2 10.53 13.34 0.16
CA MET A 2 9.42 12.49 -0.31
C MET A 2 9.93 11.06 -0.23
N ALA A 3 9.31 10.25 0.63
CA ALA A 3 9.73 8.88 0.79
C ALA A 3 9.13 8.13 -0.41
N ASP A 4 9.92 7.91 -1.45
CA ASP A 4 9.44 7.16 -2.62
C ASP A 4 9.29 5.68 -2.24
N CYS A 5 8.04 5.23 -2.15
CA CYS A 5 7.75 3.80 -2.02
C CYS A 5 8.33 3.04 -3.23
N SER A 6 9.36 2.23 -2.99
CA SER A 6 10.02 1.40 -4.02
C SER A 6 9.10 0.32 -4.61
N PHE A 7 7.94 0.08 -4.00
CA PHE A 7 6.99 -0.95 -4.42
C PHE A 7 5.93 -0.46 -5.41
N ILE A 8 5.82 0.84 -5.71
CA ILE A 8 4.86 1.38 -6.70
C ILE A 8 4.82 0.58 -8.01
N PRO A 9 5.95 0.26 -8.69
CA PRO A 9 5.92 -0.43 -9.99
C PRO A 9 5.49 -1.90 -9.91
N VAL A 10 5.36 -2.45 -8.70
CA VAL A 10 5.01 -3.85 -8.46
C VAL A 10 3.85 -4.00 -7.46
N CYS A 11 3.13 -2.91 -7.17
CA CYS A 11 2.10 -2.90 -6.14
C CYS A 11 0.80 -3.50 -6.68
N ASP A 12 0.40 -4.64 -6.12
CA ASP A 12 -0.78 -5.39 -6.57
C ASP A 12 -2.06 -4.56 -6.46
N PHE A 13 -2.16 -3.69 -5.44
CA PHE A 13 -3.30 -2.79 -5.29
C PHE A 13 -3.47 -1.85 -6.50
N TYR A 14 -2.39 -1.29 -7.04
CA TYR A 14 -2.48 -0.42 -8.23
C TYR A 14 -2.65 -1.22 -9.52
N HIS A 15 -2.04 -2.41 -9.61
CA HIS A 15 -2.05 -3.23 -10.82
C HIS A 15 -3.34 -4.06 -10.98
N ASP A 16 -4.03 -4.35 -9.88
CA ASP A 16 -5.28 -5.12 -9.86
C ASP A 16 -6.47 -4.22 -9.48
N ARG A 17 -6.52 -3.75 -8.22
CA ARG A 17 -7.70 -3.06 -7.66
C ARG A 17 -8.00 -1.71 -8.32
N LEU A 18 -6.97 -0.97 -8.74
CA LEU A 18 -7.13 0.36 -9.37
C LEU A 18 -6.75 0.39 -10.86
N LYS A 19 -6.64 -0.76 -11.53
CA LYS A 19 -6.26 -0.85 -12.94
C LYS A 19 -7.09 0.03 -13.89
N GLY A 20 -8.36 0.29 -13.56
CA GLY A 20 -9.26 1.14 -14.33
C GLY A 20 -9.48 2.54 -13.76
N MET A 21 -8.76 2.94 -12.71
CA MET A 21 -9.03 4.17 -11.95
C MET A 21 -7.75 5.01 -11.78
N PRO A 22 -7.18 5.56 -12.88
CA PRO A 22 -5.87 6.21 -12.85
C PRO A 22 -5.82 7.45 -11.93
N VAL A 23 -6.89 8.26 -11.91
CA VAL A 23 -6.96 9.45 -11.03
C VAL A 23 -6.95 9.04 -9.55
N THR A 24 -7.74 8.04 -9.19
CA THR A 24 -7.76 7.49 -7.83
C THR A 24 -6.42 6.85 -7.47
N ALA A 25 -5.79 6.14 -8.42
CA ALA A 25 -4.47 5.54 -8.22
C ALA A 25 -3.41 6.61 -7.92
N GLU A 26 -3.37 7.70 -8.68
CA GLU A 26 -2.44 8.81 -8.43
C GLU A 26 -2.70 9.48 -7.07
N PHE A 27 -3.96 9.75 -6.72
CA PHE A 27 -4.29 10.30 -5.39
C PHE A 27 -3.81 9.38 -4.25
N MET A 28 -4.04 8.07 -4.38
CA MET A 28 -3.61 7.09 -3.39
C MET A 28 -2.07 6.99 -3.33
N LYS A 29 -1.35 7.11 -4.45
CA LYS A 29 0.13 7.16 -4.43
C LYS A 29 0.63 8.41 -3.69
N MET A 30 0.00 9.56 -3.94
CA MET A 30 0.34 10.81 -3.22
C MET A 30 0.23 10.64 -1.71
N GLU A 31 -0.86 10.05 -1.22
CA GLU A 31 -1.08 9.90 0.21
C GLU A 31 -0.20 8.79 0.83
N TYR A 32 -0.23 7.59 0.26
CA TYR A 32 0.31 6.38 0.88
C TYR A 32 1.69 5.97 0.35
N CYS A 33 2.16 6.55 -0.74
CA CYS A 33 3.45 6.18 -1.33
C CYS A 33 4.47 7.30 -1.35
N TYR A 34 4.07 8.57 -1.37
CA TYR A 34 5.00 9.71 -1.41
C TYR A 34 5.01 10.53 -0.11
N ARG A 35 3.85 10.67 0.54
CA ARG A 35 3.71 11.45 1.78
C ARG A 35 4.00 10.60 3.01
N GLN A 36 3.31 9.47 3.20
CA GLN A 36 3.42 8.64 4.40
C GLN A 36 3.46 7.13 4.07
N PRO A 37 4.58 6.58 3.56
CA PRO A 37 4.66 5.15 3.25
C PRO A 37 4.44 4.24 4.47
N ASP A 38 4.93 4.64 5.64
CA ASP A 38 4.77 3.86 6.88
C ASP A 38 3.32 3.88 7.42
N SER A 39 2.38 4.62 6.81
CA SER A 39 0.93 4.50 7.10
C SER A 39 0.19 3.57 6.12
N CYS A 40 0.89 3.04 5.11
CA CYS A 40 0.32 2.12 4.12
C CYS A 40 0.43 0.67 4.61
N ALA A 41 -0.69 0.01 4.83
CA ALA A 41 -0.71 -1.39 5.31
C ALA A 41 0.08 -2.34 4.39
N ILE A 42 -0.08 -2.17 3.07
CA ILE A 42 0.60 -2.96 2.04
C ILE A 42 2.12 -2.73 2.10
N TYR A 43 2.55 -1.49 2.31
CA TYR A 43 3.97 -1.16 2.43
C TYR A 43 4.60 -1.82 3.65
N ILE A 44 3.94 -1.74 4.81
CA ILE A 44 4.40 -2.34 6.06
C ILE A 44 4.60 -3.85 5.87
N VAL A 45 3.56 -4.54 5.40
CA VAL A 45 3.59 -6.00 5.18
C VAL A 45 4.69 -6.40 4.18
N ARG A 46 4.90 -5.63 3.11
CA ARG A 46 5.95 -5.90 2.11
C ARG A 46 7.35 -5.59 2.63
N LYS A 47 7.52 -4.52 3.40
CA LYS A 47 8.79 -4.15 4.05
C LYS A 47 9.23 -5.23 5.04
N ASP A 48 8.28 -5.84 5.74
CA ASP A 48 8.53 -6.92 6.69
C ASP A 48 8.77 -8.28 6.02
N GLY A 49 8.62 -8.35 4.69
CA GLY A 49 8.89 -9.57 3.92
C GLY A 49 7.85 -10.68 4.13
N ALA A 50 6.61 -10.31 4.50
CA ALA A 50 5.56 -11.29 4.74
C ALA A 50 5.31 -12.16 3.50
N LYS A 51 5.27 -13.48 3.70
CA LYS A 51 5.08 -14.46 2.61
C LYS A 51 3.67 -14.45 2.03
N ALA A 52 2.69 -13.94 2.78
CA ALA A 52 1.29 -13.87 2.37
C ALA A 52 0.73 -12.50 2.71
N MET A 53 0.26 -11.79 1.68
CA MET A 53 -0.49 -10.55 1.83
C MET A 53 -1.98 -10.90 1.85
N PRO A 54 -2.77 -10.39 2.81
CA PRO A 54 -4.22 -10.56 2.76
C PRO A 54 -4.74 -9.97 1.44
N GLY A 55 -5.41 -10.78 0.61
CA GLY A 55 -5.81 -10.39 -0.75
C GLY A 55 -6.81 -9.22 -0.83
N ASN A 56 -7.33 -8.77 0.31
CA ASN A 56 -8.23 -7.64 0.46
C ASN A 56 -7.62 -6.48 1.28
N LEU A 57 -6.33 -6.54 1.64
CA LEU A 57 -5.69 -5.50 2.43
C LEU A 57 -5.63 -4.18 1.64
N MET A 58 -6.19 -3.12 2.22
CA MET A 58 -6.21 -1.79 1.63
C MET A 58 -5.12 -0.89 2.26
N PRO A 59 -4.61 0.14 1.53
CA PRO A 59 -3.56 1.02 2.06
C PRO A 59 -3.88 1.65 3.43
N TYR A 60 -5.14 2.04 3.66
CA TYR A 60 -5.59 2.71 4.89
C TYR A 60 -5.80 1.76 6.09
N GLU A 61 -5.60 0.46 5.93
CA GLU A 61 -5.89 -0.54 6.96
C GLU A 61 -4.66 -0.87 7.82
N ALA A 62 -3.67 0.04 7.91
CA ALA A 62 -2.44 -0.20 8.67
C ALA A 62 -2.72 -0.53 10.14
N ASN A 63 -3.78 0.05 10.72
CA ASN A 63 -4.21 -0.25 12.08
C ASN A 63 -4.62 -1.72 12.28
N ARG A 64 -5.14 -2.39 11.23
CA ARG A 64 -5.57 -3.80 11.30
C ARG A 64 -4.39 -4.79 11.34
N LEU A 65 -3.17 -4.34 11.08
CA LEU A 65 -1.97 -5.18 11.14
C LEU A 65 -1.51 -5.48 12.56
N GLY A 66 -1.98 -4.71 13.55
CA GLY A 66 -1.69 -4.88 14.97
C GLY A 66 -2.68 -5.77 15.72
N ASP A 67 -3.83 -6.08 15.13
CA ASP A 67 -4.89 -6.88 15.75
C ASP A 67 -4.75 -8.34 15.31
N SER A 68 -3.74 -9.03 15.86
CA SER A 68 -3.75 -10.49 15.96
C SER A 68 -4.33 -10.86 17.33
N ASP A 69 -5.65 -10.71 17.48
CA ASP A 69 -6.55 -11.52 18.35
C ASP A 69 -7.95 -10.89 18.46
#